data_AF-A0A2T2V3K4-F1
#
_entry.id   AF-A0A2T2V3K4-F1
#
_cell.length_a   1.000
_cell.length_b   1.000
_cell.length_c   1.000
_cell.angle_alpha   90.00
_cell.angle_beta   90.00
_cell.angle_gamma   90.00
#
_symmetry.space_group_name_H-M   'P 1'
#
loop_
_entity.id
_entity.type
_entity.pdbx_description
1 polymer ?
#
loop_
_entity_poly.entity_id
_entity_poly.type
_entity_poly.pdbx_seq_one_letter_code
_entity_poly.pdbx_strand_id
1 'polypeptide(L)' 'MVTESEVQTKDDLERRNKAWKHCAEREDYRCAICGQVPPYGEREIYFESGLCGFHAHTLNKDD' A
#
# COMPACT_ATOMS: atom_id res chain seq x y z
N MET A 1 -4.36 34.93 2.17
CA MET A 1 -4.83 33.61 1.70
C MET A 1 -3.82 32.62 2.25
N VAL A 2 -4.17 31.92 3.33
CA VAL A 2 -3.21 31.05 4.03
C VAL A 2 -2.95 29.84 3.15
N THR A 3 -1.73 29.71 2.66
CA THR A 3 -1.21 28.47 2.06
C THR A 3 -0.91 27.55 3.23
N GLU A 4 -1.93 26.87 3.73
CA GLU A 4 -1.82 25.88 4.79
C GLU A 4 -1.01 24.71 4.26
N SER A 5 0.22 24.62 4.75
CA SER A 5 1.12 23.48 4.60
C SER A 5 0.34 22.18 4.81
N GLU A 6 0.31 21.32 3.78
CA GLU A 6 -0.31 20.00 3.78
C GLU A 6 0.38 19.07 4.79
N VAL A 7 0.09 19.27 6.08
CA VAL A 7 0.31 18.27 7.11
C VAL A 7 -0.73 17.19 6.84
N GLN A 8 -0.36 16.15 6.09
CA GLN A 8 -1.18 14.95 5.95
C GLN A 8 -1.42 14.41 7.35
N THR A 9 -2.61 14.66 7.90
CA THR A 9 -2.91 14.23 9.26
C THR A 9 -3.02 12.71 9.29
N LYS A 10 -2.78 12.11 10.45
CA LYS A 10 -2.92 10.65 10.62
C LYS A 10 -4.32 10.17 10.16
N ASP A 11 -5.35 10.99 10.36
CA ASP A 11 -6.73 10.73 9.90
C ASP A 11 -6.82 10.57 8.37
N ASP A 12 -6.14 11.44 7.60
CA ASP A 12 -6.09 11.35 6.14
C ASP A 12 -5.38 10.08 5.65
N LEU A 13 -4.36 9.63 6.37
CA LEU A 13 -3.65 8.41 6.05
C LEU A 13 -4.53 7.18 6.29
N GLU A 14 -5.25 7.15 7.43
CA GLU A 14 -6.18 6.08 7.77
C GLU A 14 -7.36 6.01 6.78
N ARG A 15 -7.92 7.15 6.38
CA ARG A 15 -8.97 7.21 5.34
C ARG A 15 -8.49 6.64 4.02
N ARG A 16 -7.30 7.04 3.55
CA ARG A 16 -6.73 6.52 2.30
C ARG A 16 -6.43 5.03 2.39
N ASN A 17 -5.91 4.54 3.52
CA ASN A 17 -5.67 3.12 3.72
C ASN A 17 -6.97 2.31 3.71
N LYS A 18 -8.03 2.83 4.34
CA LYS A 18 -9.35 2.18 4.36
C LYS A 18 -10.00 2.13 2.98
N ALA A 19 -9.97 3.25 2.24
CA ALA A 19 -10.47 3.32 0.87
C ALA A 19 -9.70 2.38 -0.07
N TRP A 20 -8.36 2.38 0.05
CA TRP A 20 -7.49 1.48 -0.68
C TRP A 20 -7.81 0.02 -0.37
N LYS A 21 -7.91 -0.36 0.90
CA LYS A 21 -8.24 -1.73 1.30
C LYS A 21 -9.53 -2.20 0.64
N HIS A 22 -10.57 -1.37 0.63
CA HIS A 22 -11.83 -1.72 -0.02
C HIS A 22 -11.69 -1.91 -1.54
N CYS A 23 -10.93 -1.04 -2.22
CA CYS A 23 -10.64 -1.21 -3.65
C CYS A 23 -9.81 -2.47 -3.92
N ALA A 24 -8.75 -2.69 -3.15
CA ALA A 24 -7.88 -3.85 -3.27
C ALA A 24 -8.61 -5.16 -3.01
N GLU A 25 -9.54 -5.20 -2.07
CA GLU A 25 -10.38 -6.37 -1.83
C GLU A 25 -11.35 -6.66 -2.98
N ARG A 26 -11.86 -5.63 -3.67
CA ARG A 26 -12.76 -5.81 -4.84
C ARG A 26 -12.01 -6.25 -6.10
N GLU A 27 -10.85 -5.67 -6.34
CA GLU A 27 -10.02 -5.95 -7.51
C GLU A 27 -9.07 -7.15 -7.29
N ASP A 28 -9.13 -7.76 -6.10
CA ASP A 28 -8.27 -8.85 -5.63
C ASP A 28 -6.76 -8.52 -5.68
N TYR A 29 -6.41 -7.27 -5.36
CA TYR A 29 -5.02 -6.84 -5.19
C TYR A 29 -4.43 -7.41 -3.89
N ARG A 30 -3.95 -8.65 -3.99
CA ARG A 30 -3.36 -9.42 -2.89
C ARG A 30 -1.96 -9.87 -3.24
N CYS A 31 -1.10 -9.90 -2.25
CA CYS A 31 0.23 -10.47 -2.36
C CYS A 31 0.15 -11.92 -2.85
N ALA A 32 0.87 -12.26 -3.91
CA ALA A 32 0.87 -13.60 -4.47
C ALA A 32 1.40 -14.68 -3.52
N ILE A 33 2.21 -14.31 -2.51
CA ILE A 33 2.81 -15.26 -1.56
C ILE A 33 1.91 -15.49 -0.34
N CYS A 34 1.48 -14.43 0.34
CA CYS A 34 0.73 -14.55 1.59
C CYS A 34 -0.76 -14.24 1.47
N GLY A 35 -1.25 -13.79 0.31
CA GLY A 35 -2.66 -13.43 0.08
C GLY A 35 -3.14 -12.19 0.83
N GLN A 36 -2.25 -11.48 1.53
CA GLN A 36 -2.57 -10.25 2.26
C GLN A 36 -2.70 -9.07 1.30
N VAL A 37 -3.62 -8.16 1.62
CA VAL A 37 -3.77 -6.89 0.91
C VAL A 37 -2.63 -5.96 1.34
N PRO A 38 -1.78 -5.48 0.42
CA PRO A 38 -0.72 -4.53 0.74
C PRO A 38 -1.31 -3.21 1.23
N PRO A 39 -0.72 -2.52 2.23
CA PRO A 39 -1.19 -1.22 2.67
C PRO A 39 -1.00 -0.16 1.59
N TYR A 40 -1.76 0.93 1.68
CA TYR A 40 -1.75 2.00 0.67
C TYR A 40 -0.35 2.58 0.38
N GLY A 41 0.53 2.64 1.40
CA GLY A 41 1.90 3.13 1.24
C GLY A 41 2.83 2.19 0.47
N GLU A 42 2.49 0.90 0.40
CA GLU A 42 3.29 -0.13 -0.30
C GLU A 42 2.64 -0.55 -1.62
N ARG A 43 1.58 0.14 -2.06
CA ARG A 43 0.85 -0.20 -3.28
C ARG A 43 1.74 -0.15 -4.53
N GLU A 44 2.69 0.78 -4.58
CA GLU A 44 3.60 0.95 -5.72
C GLU A 44 4.51 -0.28 -5.86
N ILE A 45 5.04 -0.78 -4.73
CA ILE A 45 5.81 -2.02 -4.66
C ILE A 45 4.96 -3.20 -5.15
N TYR A 46 3.68 -3.26 -4.76
CA TYR A 46 2.77 -4.30 -5.23
C TYR A 46 2.51 -4.23 -6.74
N PHE A 47 2.27 -3.04 -7.30
CA PHE A 47 2.04 -2.92 -8.74
C PHE A 47 3.29 -3.26 -9.57
N GLU A 48 4.49 -3.08 -9.01
CA GLU A 48 5.74 -3.43 -9.69
C GLU A 48 6.08 -4.92 -9.55
N SER A 49 5.87 -5.51 -8.37
CA SER A 49 6.34 -6.87 -8.04
C SER A 49 5.25 -7.94 -7.92
N GLY A 50 3.98 -7.55 -7.79
CA GLY A 50 2.87 -8.43 -7.44
C GLY A 50 2.86 -8.90 -5.97
N LEU A 51 3.70 -8.32 -5.11
CA LEU A 51 3.93 -8.78 -3.75
C LEU A 51 3.72 -7.68 -2.72
N CYS A 52 3.47 -8.06 -1.46
CA CYS A 52 3.52 -7.08 -0.37
C CYS A 52 4.96 -6.65 -0.09
N GLY A 53 5.14 -5.46 0.49
CA GLY A 53 6.46 -4.88 0.70
C GLY A 53 7.43 -5.78 1.47
N PHE A 54 6.93 -6.58 2.42
CA PHE A 54 7.76 -7.58 3.10
C PHE A 54 8.35 -8.61 2.14
N HIS A 55 7.53 -9.30 1.35
CA HIS A 55 8.03 -10.35 0.44
C HIS A 55 8.79 -9.77 -0.74
N ALA A 56 8.37 -8.61 -1.25
CA ALA A 56 9.10 -7.90 -2.30
C ALA A 56 10.51 -7.53 -1.83
N HIS A 57 10.68 -7.09 -0.57
CA HIS A 57 11.98 -6.80 0.01
C HIS A 57 12.79 -8.05 0.32
N THR A 58 12.15 -9.11 0.81
CA THR A 58 12.81 -10.39 1.06
C THR A 58 13.36 -11.03 -0.22
N LEU A 59 12.60 -11.01 -1.32
CA LEU A 59 13.06 -11.54 -2.60
C LEU A 59 14.16 -10.69 -3.25
N ASN A 60 14.12 -9.36 -3.08
CA ASN A 60 15.18 -8.47 -3.57
C ASN A 60 16.48 -8.55 -2.77
N LYS A 61 16.47 -9.16 -1.57
CA LYS A 61 17.65 -9.29 -0.71
C LYS A 61 18.50 -10.55 -0.96
N ASP A 62 18.05 -11.44 -1.84
CA ASP A 62 18.74 -12.69 -2.16
C ASP A 62 19.74 -12.56 -3.34
N ASP A 63 20.17 -11.33 -3.67
CA ASP A 63 21.23 -11.03 -4.65
C ASP A 63 22.47 -10.41 -3.98
#